data_AF-A0A9E4KBM7-F1
#
_entry.id   AF-A0A9E4KBM7-F1
#
_cell.length_a   1.000
_cell.length_b   1.000
_cell.length_c   1.000
_cell.angle_alpha   90.00
_cell.angle_beta   90.00
_cell.angle_gamma   90.00
#
_symmetry.space_group_name_H-M   'P 1'
#
loop_
_entity.id
_entity.type
_entity.pdbx_description
1 polymer ?
#
loop_
_entity_poly.entity_id
_entity_poly.type
_entity_poly.pdbx_seq_one_letter_code
_entity_poly.pdbx_strand_id
1 'polypeptide(L)'
;MLDEDEIKAHLETADRDYVIDVRIRAYDEAILLYIQRERIAPKVKKGFTSLRQIKNLQKHLGAHFSTTVDAIFVKSESHSDLEAGFFQLLNRRFNDRLKSFYISFADEKTIDSWIEVQGLDDLLKTQISKYFSDLLTGTDLILGDIQWISVKNNMPSTPALLRLIKTLQPVEVGALSESLKESYDSVDEKWLTKTLDNLRRKGLLHWQKPGSYTLTADSLAFVPAGTRRSSSDIDRALALGRRKW
;
A
#
# COMPACT_ATOMS: atom_id res chain seq x y z
N MET A 1 -8.37 -9.31 -2.41
CA MET A 1 -8.69 -8.09 -1.68
C MET A 1 -9.35 -8.54 -0.40
N LEU A 2 -8.69 -8.33 0.72
CA LEU A 2 -9.24 -8.66 2.04
C LEU A 2 -10.44 -7.76 2.33
N ASP A 3 -11.52 -8.33 2.89
CA ASP A 3 -12.74 -7.60 3.24
C ASP A 3 -12.82 -7.42 4.76
N GLU A 4 -13.00 -6.18 5.21
CA GLU A 4 -13.13 -5.85 6.64
C GLU A 4 -14.34 -6.56 7.27
N ASP A 5 -15.42 -6.72 6.50
CA ASP A 5 -16.65 -7.35 6.97
C ASP A 5 -16.47 -8.86 7.17
N GLU A 6 -15.67 -9.52 6.32
CA GLU A 6 -15.34 -10.94 6.46
C GLU A 6 -14.50 -11.20 7.72
N ILE A 7 -13.56 -10.31 8.02
CA ILE A 7 -12.72 -10.42 9.23
C ILE A 7 -13.56 -10.17 10.48
N LYS A 8 -14.45 -9.17 10.46
CA LYS A 8 -15.38 -8.88 11.56
C LYS A 8 -16.29 -10.09 11.83
N ALA A 9 -16.89 -10.68 10.80
CA ALA A 9 -17.70 -11.88 10.92
C ALA A 9 -16.91 -13.07 11.51
N HIS A 10 -15.65 -13.26 11.10
CA HIS A 10 -14.79 -14.31 11.64
C HIS A 10 -14.49 -14.11 13.14
N LEU A 11 -14.36 -12.87 13.59
CA LEU A 11 -14.13 -12.52 15.00
C LEU A 11 -15.38 -12.70 15.86
N GLU A 12 -16.56 -12.35 15.34
CA GLU A 12 -17.84 -12.53 16.03
C GLU A 12 -18.15 -14.01 16.26
N THR A 13 -17.93 -14.87 15.27
CA THR A 13 -18.13 -16.32 15.40
C THR A 13 -17.22 -16.96 16.47
N ALA A 14 -16.14 -16.28 16.86
CA ALA A 14 -15.12 -16.77 17.79
C ALA A 14 -15.19 -16.15 19.20
N ASP A 15 -16.26 -15.40 19.53
CA ASP A 15 -16.50 -14.77 20.84
C ASP A 15 -15.31 -13.88 21.28
N ARG A 16 -14.83 -13.04 20.36
CA ARG A 16 -13.63 -12.19 20.51
C ARG A 16 -13.96 -10.73 20.83
N ASP A 17 -14.89 -10.51 21.76
CA ASP A 17 -15.45 -9.20 22.17
C ASP A 17 -14.44 -8.17 22.69
N TYR A 18 -13.17 -8.55 22.84
CA TYR A 18 -12.09 -7.63 23.23
C TYR A 18 -11.49 -6.86 22.05
N VAL A 19 -11.77 -7.27 20.81
CA VAL A 19 -11.44 -6.49 19.60
C VAL A 19 -12.60 -5.53 19.35
N ILE A 20 -12.30 -4.23 19.35
CA ILE A 20 -13.30 -3.16 19.19
C ILE A 20 -13.46 -2.68 17.75
N ASP A 21 -12.39 -2.76 16.96
CA ASP A 21 -12.43 -2.43 15.55
C ASP A 21 -11.35 -3.22 14.80
N VAL A 22 -11.55 -3.37 13.50
CA VAL A 22 -10.61 -3.98 12.58
C VAL A 22 -10.46 -3.08 11.38
N ARG A 23 -9.22 -2.80 10.99
CA ARG A 23 -8.92 -2.08 9.76
C ARG A 23 -7.89 -2.82 8.94
N ILE A 24 -7.97 -2.65 7.62
CA ILE A 24 -6.95 -3.18 6.72
C ILE A 24 -5.99 -2.04 6.36
N ARG A 25 -4.69 -2.25 6.62
CA ARG A 25 -3.65 -1.31 6.20
C ARG A 25 -3.50 -1.42 4.69
N ALA A 26 -3.76 -0.33 3.97
CA ALA A 26 -3.84 -0.32 2.52
C ALA A 26 -2.55 -0.73 1.79
N TYR A 27 -1.38 -0.56 2.42
CA TYR A 27 -0.08 -0.82 1.81
C TYR A 27 0.29 -2.31 1.68
N ASP A 28 0.12 -3.08 2.76
CA ASP A 28 0.55 -4.48 2.87
C ASP A 28 -0.62 -5.44 3.13
N GLU A 29 -1.86 -4.92 3.07
CA GLU A 29 -3.08 -5.61 3.49
C GLU A 29 -2.97 -6.22 4.90
N ALA A 30 -2.16 -5.61 5.78
CA ALA A 30 -2.05 -6.06 7.17
C ALA A 30 -3.34 -5.80 7.93
N ILE A 31 -3.74 -6.74 8.77
CA ILE A 31 -4.92 -6.62 9.63
C ILE A 31 -4.52 -5.87 10.90
N LEU A 32 -5.14 -4.72 11.15
CA LEU A 32 -4.99 -3.93 12.36
C LEU A 32 -6.14 -4.24 13.31
N LEU A 33 -5.83 -4.86 14.45
CA LEU A 33 -6.78 -5.17 15.50
C LEU A 33 -6.75 -4.08 16.56
N TYR A 34 -7.82 -3.32 16.70
CA TYR A 34 -7.95 -2.34 17.77
C TYR A 34 -8.49 -3.05 19.02
N ILE A 35 -7.73 -2.97 20.13
CA ILE A 35 -8.03 -3.68 21.38
C ILE A 35 -7.96 -2.69 22.53
N GLN A 36 -9.00 -2.67 23.38
CA GLN A 36 -9.01 -1.84 24.59
C GLN A 36 -7.97 -2.34 25.59
N ARG A 37 -7.04 -1.48 26.00
CA ARG A 37 -5.97 -1.83 26.95
C ARG A 37 -6.54 -2.23 28.30
N GLU A 38 -7.66 -1.64 28.70
CA GLU A 38 -8.39 -1.92 29.95
C GLU A 38 -8.96 -3.35 29.95
N ARG A 39 -9.19 -3.94 28.77
CA ARG A 39 -9.65 -5.33 28.63
C ARG A 39 -8.49 -6.34 28.63
N ILE A 40 -7.25 -5.93 28.89
CA ILE A 40 -6.09 -6.83 28.95
C ILE A 40 -5.75 -7.12 30.41
N ALA A 41 -5.77 -8.40 30.79
CA ALA A 41 -5.46 -8.88 32.12
C ALA A 41 -4.40 -9.99 32.11
N PRO A 42 -3.71 -10.25 33.24
CA PRO A 42 -2.74 -11.34 33.35
C PRO A 42 -3.36 -12.73 33.17
N LYS A 43 -4.65 -12.87 33.54
CA LYS A 43 -5.46 -14.08 33.37
C LYS A 43 -6.75 -13.74 32.64
N VAL A 44 -7.16 -14.64 31.76
CA VAL A 44 -8.39 -14.53 30.97
C VAL A 44 -9.59 -14.65 31.90
N LYS A 45 -10.55 -13.74 31.74
CA LYS A 45 -11.83 -13.72 32.46
C LYS A 45 -12.88 -13.12 31.52
N LYS A 46 -14.17 -13.35 31.78
CA LYS A 46 -15.24 -12.87 30.89
C LYS A 46 -15.10 -11.36 30.63
N GLY A 47 -15.04 -10.97 29.36
CA GLY A 47 -14.81 -9.57 28.93
C GLY A 47 -13.35 -9.09 28.94
N PHE A 48 -12.38 -9.93 29.34
CA PHE A 48 -10.95 -9.61 29.35
C PHE A 48 -10.13 -10.68 28.63
N THR A 49 -9.11 -10.23 27.90
CA THR A 49 -8.14 -11.07 27.20
C THR A 49 -6.77 -10.99 27.86
N SER A 50 -5.82 -11.80 27.40
CA SER A 50 -4.41 -11.72 27.82
C SER A 50 -3.52 -11.47 26.61
N LEU A 51 -2.33 -10.90 26.82
CA LEU A 51 -1.33 -10.71 25.75
C LEU A 51 -1.01 -12.02 25.00
N ARG A 52 -1.06 -13.16 25.71
CA ARG A 52 -0.88 -14.48 25.09
C ARG A 52 -2.01 -14.82 24.12
N GLN A 53 -3.26 -14.51 24.48
CA GLN A 53 -4.40 -14.74 23.60
C GLN A 53 -4.37 -13.81 22.38
N ILE A 54 -3.97 -12.55 22.55
CA ILE A 54 -3.81 -11.61 21.44
C ILE A 54 -2.73 -12.13 20.47
N LYS A 55 -1.58 -12.57 20.98
CA LYS A 55 -0.53 -13.17 20.13
C LYS A 55 -1.02 -14.43 19.39
N ASN A 56 -1.82 -15.26 20.05
CA ASN A 56 -2.43 -16.43 19.41
C ASN A 56 -3.43 -16.02 18.32
N LEU A 57 -4.22 -14.97 18.57
CA LEU A 57 -5.16 -14.41 17.59
C LEU A 57 -4.42 -13.86 16.37
N GLN A 58 -3.35 -13.09 16.58
CA GLN A 58 -2.50 -12.58 15.50
C GLN A 58 -1.94 -13.71 14.64
N LYS A 59 -1.44 -14.79 15.26
CA LYS A 59 -0.96 -15.98 14.54
C LYS A 59 -2.07 -16.69 13.77
N HIS A 60 -3.25 -16.83 14.38
CA HIS A 60 -4.38 -17.52 13.77
C HIS A 60 -4.89 -16.76 12.54
N LEU A 61 -5.16 -15.46 12.69
CA LEU A 61 -5.59 -14.60 11.59
C LEU A 61 -4.51 -14.49 10.52
N GLY A 62 -3.24 -14.37 10.91
CA GLY A 62 -2.15 -14.32 9.95
C GLY A 62 -2.00 -15.59 9.13
N ALA A 63 -2.27 -16.77 9.73
CA ALA A 63 -2.31 -18.04 8.99
C ALA A 63 -3.55 -18.16 8.10
N HIS A 64 -4.72 -17.75 8.60
CA HIS A 64 -5.99 -17.85 7.88
C HIS A 64 -6.03 -16.93 6.65
N PHE A 65 -5.62 -15.68 6.82
CA PHE A 65 -5.66 -14.64 5.79
C PHE A 65 -4.33 -14.46 5.06
N SER A 66 -3.30 -15.25 5.40
CA SER A 66 -1.96 -15.20 4.80
C SER A 66 -1.34 -13.79 4.79
N THR A 67 -1.59 -13.02 5.85
CA THR A 67 -1.16 -11.62 5.99
C THR A 67 -0.55 -11.35 7.38
N THR A 68 0.08 -10.20 7.56
CA THR A 68 0.55 -9.73 8.86
C THR A 68 -0.61 -9.17 9.69
N VAL A 69 -0.54 -9.34 11.01
CA VAL A 69 -1.59 -8.90 11.93
C VAL A 69 -0.97 -8.14 13.09
N ASP A 70 -1.27 -6.84 13.18
CA ASP A 70 -0.78 -5.94 14.23
C ASP A 70 -1.90 -5.64 15.23
N ALA A 71 -1.56 -5.60 16.52
CA ALA A 71 -2.48 -5.22 17.58
C ALA A 71 -2.23 -3.77 18.00
N ILE A 72 -3.24 -2.92 17.83
CA ILE A 72 -3.24 -1.52 18.26
C ILE A 72 -3.98 -1.43 19.59
N PHE A 73 -3.29 -0.94 20.62
CA PHE A 73 -3.86 -0.81 21.96
C PHE A 73 -4.46 0.58 22.15
N VAL A 74 -5.77 0.60 22.36
CA VAL A 74 -6.59 1.79 22.49
C VAL A 74 -6.99 1.97 23.95
N LYS A 75 -6.98 3.20 24.47
CA LYS A 75 -7.45 3.48 25.84
C LYS A 75 -8.90 3.98 25.91
N SER A 76 -9.42 4.61 24.85
CA SER A 76 -10.78 5.21 24.82
C SER A 76 -11.19 5.68 23.43
N GLU A 77 -12.45 6.08 23.23
CA GLU A 77 -12.92 6.81 22.03
C GLU A 77 -12.04 8.04 21.73
N SER A 78 -11.60 8.75 22.76
CA SER A 78 -10.66 9.88 22.68
C SER A 78 -9.33 9.53 22.00
N HIS A 79 -8.95 8.25 21.92
CA HIS A 79 -7.79 7.81 21.13
C HIS A 79 -8.01 7.96 19.63
N SER A 80 -9.20 7.61 19.13
CA SER A 80 -9.54 7.78 17.71
C SER A 80 -9.57 9.27 17.35
N ASP A 81 -10.06 10.11 18.25
CA ASP A 81 -10.09 11.56 18.05
C ASP A 81 -8.67 12.15 18.03
N LEU A 82 -7.78 11.67 18.90
CA LEU A 82 -6.36 12.03 18.88
C LEU A 82 -5.67 11.58 17.58
N GLU A 83 -5.88 10.33 17.16
CA GLU A 83 -5.33 9.80 15.91
C GLU A 83 -5.77 10.64 14.71
N ALA A 84 -7.08 10.91 14.59
CA ALA A 84 -7.63 11.76 13.54
C ALA A 84 -7.09 13.19 13.62
N GLY A 85 -7.00 13.77 14.82
CA GLY A 85 -6.46 15.12 15.02
C GLY A 85 -4.99 15.25 14.60
N PHE A 86 -4.14 14.33 15.06
CA PHE A 86 -2.73 14.31 14.65
C PHE A 86 -2.57 14.05 13.15
N PHE A 87 -3.35 13.11 12.59
CA PHE A 87 -3.35 12.87 11.15
C PHE A 87 -3.66 14.14 10.37
N GLN A 88 -4.73 14.87 10.71
CA GLN A 88 -5.11 16.09 10.00
C GLN A 88 -4.03 17.19 10.12
N LEU A 89 -3.44 17.35 11.30
CA LEU A 89 -2.38 18.35 11.52
C LEU A 89 -1.10 18.03 10.72
N LEU A 90 -0.70 16.76 10.71
CA LEU A 90 0.45 16.30 9.94
C LEU A 90 0.15 16.39 8.44
N ASN A 91 -1.00 15.87 7.99
CA ASN A 91 -1.34 15.81 6.58
C ASN A 91 -1.42 17.22 5.96
N ARG A 92 -2.05 18.17 6.65
CA ARG A 92 -2.09 19.58 6.24
C ARG A 92 -0.69 20.20 6.17
N ARG A 93 0.19 19.91 7.12
CA ARG A 93 1.56 20.45 7.16
C ARG A 93 2.41 19.93 5.98
N PHE A 94 2.17 18.69 5.57
CA PHE A 94 2.94 18.01 4.54
C PHE A 94 2.20 17.89 3.20
N ASN A 95 1.28 18.82 2.90
CA ASN A 95 0.56 18.93 1.62
C ASN A 95 -0.11 17.62 1.17
N ASP A 96 -0.90 17.00 2.06
CA ASP A 96 -1.69 15.79 1.78
C ASP A 96 -0.88 14.55 1.38
N ARG A 97 0.41 14.52 1.77
CA ARG A 97 1.31 13.42 1.48
C ARG A 97 1.15 12.23 2.43
N LEU A 98 0.56 12.41 3.61
CA LEU A 98 0.27 11.30 4.51
C LEU A 98 -0.98 10.57 3.99
N LYS A 99 -0.88 9.24 3.89
CA LYS A 99 -2.00 8.39 3.42
C LYS A 99 -2.74 7.77 4.58
N SER A 100 -2.00 7.32 5.58
CA SER A 100 -2.53 6.78 6.81
C SER A 100 -1.61 7.12 7.97
N PHE A 101 -2.20 7.18 9.16
CA PHE A 101 -1.52 7.47 10.41
C PHE A 101 -2.22 6.72 11.52
N TYR A 102 -1.46 5.96 12.29
CA TYR A 102 -1.97 5.17 13.39
C TYR A 102 -1.10 5.40 14.62
N ILE A 103 -1.74 5.44 15.79
CA ILE A 103 -1.03 5.55 17.06
C ILE A 103 -1.36 4.38 17.98
N SER A 104 -0.37 3.94 18.74
CA SER A 104 -0.52 2.95 19.80
C SER A 104 0.21 3.44 21.04
N PHE A 105 -0.36 3.20 22.21
CA PHE A 105 0.27 3.54 23.47
C PHE A 105 1.13 2.35 23.94
N ALA A 106 2.45 2.53 23.96
CA ALA A 106 3.36 1.55 24.56
C ALA A 106 3.15 1.51 26.09
N ASP A 107 3.00 2.68 26.72
CA ASP A 107 2.69 2.85 28.14
C ASP A 107 1.66 3.99 28.37
N GLU A 108 1.69 4.66 29.52
CA GLU A 108 0.74 5.74 29.80
C GLU A 108 1.01 7.03 29.03
N LYS A 109 2.26 7.26 28.62
CA LYS A 109 2.76 8.52 28.05
C LYS A 109 3.40 8.32 26.68
N THR A 110 3.97 7.15 26.41
CA THR A 110 4.73 6.86 25.21
C THR A 110 3.80 6.43 24.07
N ILE A 111 3.88 7.15 22.95
CA ILE A 111 3.10 6.90 21.74
C ILE A 111 4.02 6.38 20.64
N ASP A 112 3.81 5.13 20.24
CA ASP A 112 4.36 4.59 19.01
C ASP A 112 3.43 4.92 17.85
N SER A 113 3.99 5.16 16.66
CA SER A 113 3.19 5.54 15.50
C SER A 113 3.61 4.82 14.23
N TRP A 114 2.63 4.60 13.36
CA TRP A 114 2.81 4.08 12.01
C TRP A 114 2.37 5.16 11.05
N ILE A 115 3.29 5.65 10.24
CA ILE A 115 3.03 6.75 9.31
C ILE A 115 3.28 6.27 7.90
N GLU A 116 2.22 6.28 7.10
CA GLU A 116 2.30 6.01 5.67
C GLU A 116 2.39 7.31 4.90
N VAL A 117 3.46 7.47 4.12
CA VAL A 117 3.74 8.73 3.42
C VAL A 117 4.15 8.48 1.98
N GLN A 118 3.58 9.27 1.07
CA GLN A 118 3.92 9.23 -0.34
C GLN A 118 5.26 9.93 -0.60
N GLY A 119 6.15 9.25 -1.34
CA GLY A 119 7.48 9.77 -1.69
C GLY A 119 8.41 9.91 -0.49
N LEU A 120 8.38 8.94 0.42
CA LEU A 120 9.18 8.94 1.65
C LEU A 120 10.69 9.05 1.34
N ASP A 121 11.35 10.06 1.91
CA ASP A 121 12.79 10.22 1.92
C ASP A 121 13.28 10.57 3.35
N ASP A 122 14.59 10.50 3.59
CA ASP A 122 15.13 10.67 4.95
C ASP A 122 15.00 12.11 5.48
N LEU A 123 14.96 13.10 4.59
CA LEU A 123 14.70 14.49 4.96
C LEU A 123 13.26 14.64 5.47
N LEU A 124 12.30 14.06 4.75
CA LEU A 124 10.89 14.07 5.08
C LEU A 124 10.61 13.35 6.38
N LYS A 125 11.24 12.17 6.60
CA LYS A 125 11.16 11.46 7.88
C LYS A 125 11.57 12.37 9.03
N THR A 126 12.72 13.03 8.89
CA THR A 126 13.25 13.94 9.92
C THR A 126 12.31 15.12 10.18
N GLN A 127 11.75 15.70 9.12
CA GLN A 127 10.80 16.82 9.23
C GLN A 127 9.49 16.41 9.92
N ILE A 128 8.93 15.26 9.54
CA ILE A 128 7.70 14.71 10.12
C ILE A 128 7.94 14.34 11.58
N SER A 129 9.01 13.61 11.92
CA SER A 129 9.35 13.28 13.31
C SER A 129 9.49 14.51 14.18
N LYS A 130 10.22 15.53 13.69
CA LYS A 130 10.40 16.77 14.44
C LYS A 130 9.08 17.48 14.68
N TYR A 131 8.28 17.67 13.62
CA TYR A 131 6.99 18.34 13.76
C TYR A 131 6.02 17.56 14.65
N PHE A 132 6.03 16.23 14.59
CA PHE A 132 5.19 15.42 15.47
C PHE A 132 5.65 15.51 16.93
N SER A 133 6.96 15.50 17.19
CA SER A 133 7.51 15.77 18.52
C SER A 133 7.14 17.18 19.02
N ASP A 134 7.19 18.18 18.14
CA ASP A 134 6.80 19.55 18.47
C ASP A 134 5.29 19.63 18.81
N LEU A 135 4.43 18.88 18.11
CA LEU A 135 2.99 18.79 18.41
C LEU A 135 2.70 18.20 19.79
N LEU A 136 3.53 17.27 20.26
CA LEU A 136 3.40 16.67 21.58
C LEU A 136 4.00 17.56 22.68
N THR A 137 4.76 18.59 22.32
CA THR A 137 5.41 19.49 23.28
C THR A 137 4.34 20.29 24.05
N GLY A 138 4.40 20.21 25.38
CA GLY A 138 3.40 20.82 26.27
C GLY A 138 2.26 19.87 26.66
N THR A 139 2.28 18.63 26.16
CA THR A 139 1.44 17.54 26.67
C THR A 139 2.26 16.62 27.58
N ASP A 140 1.60 15.72 28.31
CA ASP A 140 2.25 14.64 29.08
C ASP A 140 2.70 13.45 28.19
N LEU A 141 2.61 13.59 26.87
CA LEU A 141 2.87 12.52 25.90
C LEU A 141 4.29 12.62 25.35
N ILE A 142 4.88 11.45 25.10
CA ILE A 142 6.25 11.30 24.59
C ILE A 142 6.18 10.52 23.28
N LEU A 143 6.86 11.02 22.25
CA LEU A 143 7.01 10.29 21.00
C LEU A 143 7.93 9.08 21.21
N GLY A 144 7.38 7.89 21.01
CA GLY A 144 8.11 6.63 20.96
C GLY A 144 8.65 6.36 19.55
N ASP A 145 8.54 5.10 19.11
CA ASP A 145 9.05 4.71 17.81
C ASP A 145 8.10 5.12 16.67
N ILE A 146 8.68 5.62 15.57
CA ILE A 146 7.95 5.87 14.32
C ILE A 146 8.30 4.76 13.32
N GLN A 147 7.31 3.93 13.02
CA GLN A 147 7.36 2.95 11.96
C GLN A 147 6.95 3.61 10.64
N TRP A 148 7.90 3.69 9.71
CA TRP A 148 7.66 4.30 8.41
C TRP A 148 7.17 3.27 7.41
N ILE A 149 5.97 3.50 6.87
CA ILE A 149 5.41 2.70 5.80
C ILE A 149 5.63 3.50 4.51
N SER A 150 6.58 3.07 3.67
CA SER A 150 6.73 3.68 2.36
C SER A 150 5.69 3.09 1.43
N VAL A 151 4.87 3.92 0.78
CA VAL A 151 4.18 3.50 -0.43
C VAL A 151 5.27 3.15 -1.46
N LYS A 152 5.51 1.86 -1.69
CA LYS A 152 6.22 1.45 -2.90
C LYS A 152 5.36 1.93 -4.04
N ASN A 153 5.82 2.96 -4.76
CA ASN A 153 5.21 3.33 -6.03
C ASN A 153 5.26 2.08 -6.90
N ASN A 154 4.12 1.41 -7.06
CA ASN A 154 4.01 0.24 -7.91
C ASN A 154 4.04 0.74 -9.36
N MET A 155 5.26 1.01 -9.84
CA MET A 155 5.52 1.55 -11.17
C MET A 155 6.06 0.43 -12.06
N PRO A 156 5.63 0.37 -13.32
CA PRO A 156 6.17 -0.60 -14.26
C PRO A 156 7.65 -0.32 -14.53
N SER A 157 8.46 -1.38 -14.52
CA SER A 157 9.84 -1.30 -15.00
C SER A 157 9.89 -1.13 -16.51
N THR A 158 10.98 -0.58 -17.06
CA THR A 158 11.13 -0.43 -18.52
C THR A 158 10.89 -1.74 -19.29
N PRO A 159 11.42 -2.91 -18.86
CA PRO A 159 11.13 -4.18 -19.54
C PRO A 159 9.65 -4.58 -19.46
N ALA A 160 8.97 -4.34 -18.33
CA ALA A 160 7.54 -4.61 -18.20
C ALA A 160 6.71 -3.74 -19.15
N LEU A 161 7.06 -2.45 -19.24
CA LEU A 161 6.43 -1.50 -20.17
C LEU A 161 6.62 -1.93 -21.63
N LEU A 162 7.85 -2.25 -22.04
CA LEU A 162 8.15 -2.69 -23.40
C LEU A 162 7.44 -4.02 -23.74
N ARG A 163 7.33 -4.94 -22.78
CA ARG A 163 6.59 -6.19 -22.94
C ARG A 163 5.10 -5.95 -23.19
N LEU A 164 4.48 -5.04 -22.45
CA LEU A 164 3.06 -4.72 -22.63
C LEU A 164 2.81 -4.05 -23.98
N ILE A 165 3.68 -3.10 -24.37
CA ILE A 165 3.65 -2.46 -25.69
C ILE A 165 3.81 -3.51 -26.80
N LYS A 166 4.69 -4.50 -26.63
CA LYS A 166 4.90 -5.59 -27.61
C LYS A 166 3.60 -6.32 -27.94
N THR A 167 2.76 -6.57 -26.94
CA THR A 167 1.50 -7.30 -27.09
C THR A 167 0.41 -6.43 -27.70
N LEU A 168 0.32 -5.16 -27.29
CA LEU A 168 -0.78 -4.26 -27.67
C LEU A 168 -0.52 -3.44 -28.94
N GLN A 169 0.71 -3.43 -29.44
CA GLN A 169 1.11 -2.55 -30.54
C GLN A 169 0.23 -2.68 -31.80
N PRO A 170 -0.01 -1.57 -32.51
CA PRO A 170 0.28 -0.20 -32.09
C PRO A 170 -0.61 0.24 -30.92
N VAL A 171 -0.03 0.94 -29.94
CA VAL A 171 -0.72 1.29 -28.69
C VAL A 171 -0.80 2.80 -28.51
N GLU A 172 -1.97 3.28 -28.11
CA GLU A 172 -2.19 4.69 -27.73
C GLU A 172 -1.98 4.88 -26.23
N VAL A 173 -1.58 6.10 -25.82
CA VAL A 173 -1.24 6.40 -24.41
C VAL A 173 -2.41 6.09 -23.47
N GLY A 174 -3.65 6.45 -23.86
CA GLY A 174 -4.85 6.18 -23.06
C GLY A 174 -5.07 4.68 -22.83
N ALA A 175 -5.07 3.88 -23.91
CA ALA A 175 -5.23 2.43 -23.83
C ALA A 175 -4.10 1.75 -23.03
N LEU A 176 -2.86 2.23 -23.17
CA LEU A 176 -1.74 1.72 -22.37
C LEU A 176 -1.88 2.08 -20.89
N SER A 177 -2.38 3.28 -20.58
CA SER A 177 -2.63 3.71 -19.20
C SER A 177 -3.71 2.85 -18.55
N GLU A 178 -4.82 2.57 -19.24
CA GLU A 178 -5.88 1.69 -18.76
C GLU A 178 -5.35 0.28 -18.46
N SER A 179 -4.60 -0.31 -19.39
CA SER A 179 -4.01 -1.64 -19.18
C SER A 179 -2.96 -1.66 -18.05
N LEU A 180 -2.23 -0.56 -17.83
CA LEU A 180 -1.26 -0.47 -16.74
C LEU A 180 -1.94 -0.30 -15.38
N LYS A 181 -3.07 0.40 -15.30
CA LYS A 181 -3.81 0.60 -14.05
C LYS A 181 -4.34 -0.69 -13.45
N GLU A 182 -4.53 -1.75 -14.25
CA GLU A 182 -4.90 -3.08 -13.73
C GLU A 182 -3.81 -3.72 -12.86
N SER A 183 -2.54 -3.30 -13.01
CA SER A 183 -1.40 -3.90 -12.29
C SER A 183 -0.50 -2.87 -11.58
N TYR A 184 -0.72 -1.58 -11.82
CA TYR A 184 0.13 -0.47 -11.39
C TYR A 184 -0.71 0.78 -11.07
N ASP A 185 -1.12 0.90 -9.80
CA ASP A 185 -2.03 1.97 -9.34
C ASP A 185 -1.41 3.38 -9.36
N SER A 186 -0.08 3.46 -9.45
CA SER A 186 0.68 4.73 -9.39
C SER A 186 0.94 5.36 -10.77
N VAL A 187 0.44 4.77 -11.86
CA VAL A 187 0.71 5.25 -13.23
C VAL A 187 -0.22 6.42 -13.61
N ASP A 188 0.36 7.62 -13.70
CA ASP A 188 -0.28 8.81 -14.26
C ASP A 188 0.04 8.97 -15.76
N GLU A 189 -0.91 9.51 -16.52
CA GLU A 189 -0.82 9.71 -17.97
C GLU A 189 0.30 10.70 -18.35
N LYS A 190 0.53 11.74 -17.52
CA LYS A 190 1.64 12.68 -17.71
C LYS A 190 3.00 12.00 -17.57
N TRP A 191 3.14 11.13 -16.57
CA TRP A 191 4.35 10.34 -16.38
C TRP A 191 4.56 9.37 -17.53
N LEU A 192 3.50 8.69 -17.96
CA LEU A 192 3.55 7.71 -19.05
C LEU A 192 4.00 8.38 -20.36
N THR A 193 3.41 9.52 -20.71
CA THR A 193 3.76 10.28 -21.91
C THR A 193 5.23 10.69 -21.91
N LYS A 194 5.72 11.25 -20.80
CA LYS A 194 7.14 11.63 -20.64
C LYS A 194 8.07 10.41 -20.75
N THR A 195 7.67 9.27 -20.19
CA THR A 195 8.45 8.04 -20.20
C THR A 195 8.52 7.44 -21.60
N LEU A 196 7.39 7.37 -22.32
CA LEU A 196 7.34 6.91 -23.70
C LEU A 196 8.16 7.80 -24.64
N ASP A 197 8.10 9.13 -24.46
CA ASP A 197 8.92 10.06 -25.23
C ASP A 197 10.42 9.90 -24.97
N ASN A 198 10.81 9.64 -23.73
CA ASN A 198 12.19 9.31 -23.40
C ASN A 198 12.64 7.99 -24.05
N LEU A 199 11.80 6.95 -24.05
CA LEU A 199 12.10 5.69 -24.71
C LEU A 199 12.18 5.83 -26.24
N ARG A 200 11.34 6.69 -26.84
CA ARG A 200 11.42 7.08 -28.25
C ARG A 200 12.74 7.77 -28.56
N ARG A 201 13.16 8.76 -27.75
CA ARG A 201 14.46 9.44 -27.92
C ARG A 201 15.65 8.50 -27.80
N LYS A 202 15.52 7.43 -27.01
CA LYS A 202 16.51 6.34 -26.88
C LYS A 202 16.49 5.34 -28.03
N GLY A 203 15.61 5.50 -29.03
CA GLY A 203 15.51 4.59 -30.19
C GLY A 203 14.76 3.28 -29.91
N LEU A 204 14.11 3.14 -28.73
CA LEU A 204 13.39 1.92 -28.36
C LEU A 204 11.94 1.90 -28.85
N LEU A 205 11.37 3.08 -29.11
CA LEU A 205 10.00 3.23 -29.61
C LEU A 205 9.98 4.08 -30.88
N HIS A 206 9.01 3.81 -31.74
CA HIS A 206 8.72 4.60 -32.93
C HIS A 206 7.28 5.16 -32.88
N TRP A 207 7.07 6.33 -33.46
CA TRP A 207 5.73 6.89 -33.63
C TRP A 207 5.14 6.41 -34.95
N GLN A 208 4.03 5.68 -34.88
CA GLN A 208 3.25 5.39 -36.08
C GLN A 208 2.35 6.59 -36.46
N LYS A 209 1.78 7.24 -35.44
CA LYS A 209 1.04 8.51 -35.51
C LYS A 209 1.23 9.25 -34.18
N PRO A 210 1.01 10.57 -34.09
CA PRO A 210 1.12 11.30 -32.81
C PRO A 210 0.30 10.61 -31.72
N GLY A 211 0.94 10.28 -30.59
CA GLY A 211 0.30 9.58 -29.47
C GLY A 211 0.16 8.05 -29.62
N SER A 212 0.66 7.45 -30.72
CA SER A 212 0.66 6.00 -30.93
C SER A 212 2.08 5.46 -31.08
N TYR A 213 2.41 4.46 -30.26
CA TYR A 213 3.76 3.94 -30.09
C TYR A 213 3.85 2.49 -30.56
N THR A 214 4.95 2.17 -31.23
CA THR A 214 5.34 0.81 -31.64
C THR A 214 6.77 0.52 -31.21
N LEU A 215 7.11 -0.76 -31.05
CA LEU A 215 8.47 -1.17 -30.74
C LEU A 215 9.37 -1.08 -31.99
N THR A 216 10.62 -0.68 -31.81
CA THR A 216 11.66 -0.79 -32.84
C THR A 216 12.25 -2.20 -32.90
N ALA A 217 12.93 -2.56 -33.99
CA ALA A 217 13.61 -3.85 -34.13
C ALA A 217 14.61 -4.11 -32.99
N ASP A 218 15.37 -3.08 -32.59
CA ASP A 218 16.34 -3.16 -31.50
C ASP A 218 15.67 -3.43 -30.14
N SER A 219 14.51 -2.81 -29.89
CA SER A 219 13.75 -3.05 -28.66
C SER A 219 13.10 -4.44 -28.62
N LEU A 220 12.72 -4.99 -29.78
CA LEU A 220 12.19 -6.35 -29.88
C LEU A 220 13.25 -7.42 -29.54
N ALA A 221 14.52 -7.16 -29.87
CA ALA A 221 15.63 -8.02 -29.49
C ALA A 221 15.89 -8.01 -27.97
N PHE A 222 15.60 -6.88 -27.29
CA PHE A 222 15.81 -6.71 -25.85
C PHE A 222 14.67 -7.27 -25.00
N VAL A 223 13.43 -7.29 -25.49
CA VAL A 223 12.29 -7.90 -24.79
C VAL A 223 12.37 -9.42 -24.96
N PRO A 224 12.63 -10.19 -23.90
CA PRO A 224 12.99 -11.60 -24.03
C PRO A 224 11.92 -12.40 -24.78
N ALA A 225 12.37 -13.05 -25.87
CA ALA A 225 11.64 -14.07 -26.59
C ALA A 225 11.76 -15.39 -25.81
N GLY A 226 10.68 -15.78 -25.14
CA GLY A 226 10.59 -17.06 -24.44
C GLY A 226 9.94 -18.12 -25.31
N THR A 227 10.37 -19.37 -25.18
CA THR A 227 9.69 -20.54 -25.77
C THR A 227 8.57 -21.09 -24.89
N ARG A 228 8.38 -20.53 -23.69
CA ARG A 228 7.35 -20.94 -22.73
C ARG A 228 5.99 -20.35 -23.12
N ARG A 229 4.91 -21.04 -22.75
CA ARG A 229 3.51 -20.65 -23.04
C ARG A 229 3.13 -19.24 -22.58
N SER A 230 3.83 -18.69 -21.59
CA SER A 230 3.66 -17.33 -21.07
C SER A 230 4.65 -16.32 -21.69
N SER A 231 5.14 -16.56 -22.90
CA SER A 231 6.05 -15.64 -23.58
C SER A 231 5.29 -14.50 -24.25
N SER A 232 5.93 -13.34 -24.28
CA SER A 232 5.39 -12.14 -24.92
C SER A 232 5.08 -12.34 -26.42
N ASP A 233 5.76 -13.26 -27.09
CA ASP A 233 5.52 -13.58 -28.51
C ASP A 233 4.27 -14.43 -28.71
N ILE A 234 4.01 -15.40 -27.83
CA ILE A 234 2.78 -16.20 -27.87
C ILE A 234 1.58 -15.32 -27.50
N ASP A 235 1.71 -14.48 -26.47
CA ASP A 235 0.68 -13.53 -26.06
C ASP A 235 0.33 -12.57 -27.22
N ARG A 236 1.34 -12.06 -27.92
CA ARG A 236 1.14 -11.21 -29.11
C ARG A 236 0.46 -11.97 -30.26
N ALA A 237 0.89 -13.19 -30.56
CA ALA A 237 0.29 -13.99 -31.62
C ALA A 237 -1.19 -14.30 -31.33
N LEU A 238 -1.52 -14.63 -30.08
CA LEU A 238 -2.90 -14.83 -29.63
C LEU A 238 -3.71 -13.52 -29.69
N ALA A 239 -3.13 -12.39 -29.28
CA ALA A 239 -3.79 -11.09 -29.36
C ALA A 239 -4.11 -10.70 -30.81
N LEU A 240 -3.18 -10.93 -31.74
CA LEU A 240 -3.39 -10.71 -33.17
C LEU A 240 -4.50 -11.62 -33.73
N GLY A 241 -4.52 -12.90 -33.34
CA GLY A 241 -5.57 -13.84 -33.77
C GLY A 241 -6.97 -13.51 -33.23
N ARG A 242 -7.07 -12.80 -32.09
CA ARG A 242 -8.34 -12.34 -31.50
C ARG A 242 -8.88 -11.05 -32.13
N ARG A 243 -8.02 -10.23 -32.77
CA ARG A 243 -8.46 -9.04 -33.51
C ARG A 243 -9.14 -9.51 -34.80
N LYS A 244 -10.48 -9.50 -34.82
CA LYS A 244 -11.26 -9.71 -36.06
C LYS A 244 -10.89 -8.61 -37.07
N TRP A 245 -10.60 -9.04 -38.31
CA TRP A 245 -10.32 -8.16 -39.45
C TRP A 245 -11.60 -7.48 -39.93
#